data_AF-A0A0N0T9B6-F1
#
_entry.id   AF-A0A0N0T9B6-F1
#
_cell.length_a   1.000
_cell.length_b   1.000
_cell.length_c   1.000
_cell.angle_alpha   90.00
_cell.angle_beta   90.00
_cell.angle_gamma   90.00
#
_symmetry.space_group_name_H-M   'P 1'
#
loop_
_entity.id
_entity.type
_entity.pdbx_description
1 polymer ?
#
loop_
_entity_poly.entity_id
_entity_poly.type
_entity_poly.pdbx_seq_one_letter_code
_entity_poly.pdbx_strand_id
1 'polypeptide(L)'
;MTDAFERIGLAEQEIAAAQVRHPRHADRIWHSFSLLQPDPGLERMNSEMVYRSHCREILDRVAAGEDTRPGTAAEGCCALRNTSLVAPLTSAGAGLYLRLWDAAGFPEIEGFAEARSHYEAFKKPIMDDHEQFLRNKLTMPDRRLGGINCHGRHHDDKLDCLYASVPEPALGS
;
A
#
# COMPACT_ATOMS: atom_id res chain seq x y z
N MET A 1 -0.45 4.33 -19.73
CA MET A 1 -0.58 3.00 -19.09
C MET A 1 0.81 2.66 -18.65
N THR A 2 1.07 2.62 -17.34
CA THR A 2 2.42 2.33 -16.84
C THR A 2 2.75 0.88 -17.18
N ASP A 3 3.82 0.67 -17.94
CA ASP A 3 4.26 -0.69 -18.30
C ASP A 3 4.80 -1.43 -17.06
N ALA A 4 4.87 -2.76 -17.12
CA ALA A 4 5.32 -3.59 -16.00
C ALA A 4 6.71 -3.17 -15.50
N PHE A 5 7.62 -2.81 -16.41
CA PHE A 5 8.97 -2.34 -16.06
C PHE A 5 8.97 -0.99 -15.34
N GLU A 6 8.10 -0.07 -15.75
CA GLU A 6 7.95 1.21 -15.06
C GLU A 6 7.41 0.98 -13.64
N ARG A 7 6.45 0.07 -13.46
CA ARG A 7 5.92 -0.28 -12.12
C ARG A 7 6.98 -0.89 -11.20
N ILE A 8 7.89 -1.70 -11.75
CA ILE A 8 9.03 -2.24 -11.00
C ILE A 8 9.92 -1.08 -10.51
N GLY A 9 10.30 -0.17 -11.40
CA GLY A 9 11.14 0.99 -11.02
C GLY A 9 10.46 1.89 -9.99
N LEU A 10 9.14 2.12 -10.10
CA LEU A 10 8.39 2.86 -9.10
C LEU A 10 8.38 2.16 -7.72
N ALA A 11 8.23 0.83 -7.71
CA ALA A 11 8.25 0.04 -6.48
C ALA A 11 9.62 0.07 -5.79
N GLU A 12 10.71 -0.07 -6.55
CA GLU A 12 12.09 0.03 -6.03
C GLU A 12 12.36 1.42 -5.43
N GLN A 13 11.90 2.48 -6.09
CA GLN A 13 12.01 3.85 -5.55
C GLN A 13 11.24 4.02 -4.24
N GLU A 14 10.03 3.49 -4.12
CA GLU A 14 9.26 3.56 -2.87
C GLU A 14 9.87 2.70 -1.77
N ILE A 15 10.48 1.54 -2.08
CA ILE A 15 11.27 0.76 -1.13
C ILE A 15 12.46 1.59 -0.61
N ALA A 16 13.26 2.18 -1.49
CA ALA A 16 14.39 3.00 -1.10
C ALA A 16 13.93 4.18 -0.21
N ALA A 17 12.86 4.86 -0.59
CA ALA A 17 12.26 5.93 0.22
C ALA A 17 11.78 5.43 1.58
N ALA A 18 11.14 4.26 1.64
CA ALA A 18 10.68 3.66 2.89
C ALA A 18 11.84 3.22 3.80
N GLN A 19 12.95 2.71 3.25
CA GLN A 19 14.15 2.37 4.03
C GLN A 19 14.76 3.62 4.69
N VAL A 20 14.74 4.77 4.01
CA VAL A 20 15.16 6.06 4.59
C VAL A 20 14.21 6.51 5.71
N ARG A 21 12.89 6.36 5.53
CA ARG A 21 11.89 6.70 6.56
C ARG A 21 11.96 5.76 7.78
N HIS A 22 12.29 4.49 7.57
CA HIS A 22 12.23 3.42 8.57
C HIS A 22 13.56 2.63 8.64
N PRO A 23 14.68 3.25 9.04
CA PRO A 23 16.01 2.65 8.94
C PRO A 23 16.16 1.36 9.77
N ARG A 24 15.46 1.26 10.91
CA ARG A 24 15.46 0.05 11.76
C ARG A 24 14.78 -1.16 11.12
N HIS A 25 14.02 -0.95 10.05
CA HIS A 25 13.27 -1.99 9.34
C HIS A 25 13.72 -2.12 7.88
N ALA A 26 14.85 -1.49 7.51
CA ALA A 26 15.29 -1.39 6.13
C ALA A 26 15.41 -2.75 5.42
N ASP A 27 15.94 -3.78 6.10
CA ASP A 27 16.03 -5.13 5.53
C ASP A 27 14.66 -5.77 5.34
N ARG A 28 13.74 -5.58 6.27
CA ARG A 28 12.37 -6.13 6.15
C ARG A 28 11.63 -5.47 4.98
N ILE A 29 11.79 -4.15 4.85
CA ILE A 29 11.22 -3.33 3.78
C ILE A 29 11.80 -3.76 2.42
N TRP A 30 13.10 -3.99 2.35
CA TRP A 30 13.77 -4.52 1.15
C TRP A 30 13.09 -5.79 0.62
N HIS A 31 12.85 -6.75 1.52
CA HIS A 31 12.25 -8.04 1.17
C HIS A 31 10.74 -8.00 0.93
N SER A 32 10.10 -6.82 0.98
CA SER A 32 8.65 -6.67 0.85
C SER A 32 8.16 -6.35 -0.57
N PHE A 33 9.05 -6.35 -1.57
CA PHE A 33 8.71 -6.03 -2.96
C PHE A 33 7.47 -6.77 -3.49
N SER A 34 7.34 -8.07 -3.20
CA SER A 34 6.20 -8.89 -3.67
C SER A 34 4.85 -8.44 -3.11
N LEU A 35 4.83 -7.65 -2.03
CA LEU A 35 3.60 -7.13 -1.41
C LEU A 35 3.03 -5.91 -2.13
N LEU A 36 3.82 -5.26 -3.00
CA LEU A 36 3.48 -4.01 -3.66
C LEU A 36 2.57 -4.22 -4.88
N GLN A 37 2.19 -5.47 -5.18
CA GLN A 37 1.21 -5.77 -6.19
C GLN A 37 -0.20 -5.37 -5.69
N PRO A 38 -0.86 -4.41 -6.36
CA PRO A 38 -2.22 -4.03 -6.04
C PRO A 38 -3.20 -5.05 -6.63
N ASP A 39 -4.47 -4.94 -6.25
CA ASP A 39 -5.55 -5.71 -6.89
C ASP A 39 -5.59 -5.44 -8.41
N PRO A 40 -5.44 -6.48 -9.27
CA PRO A 40 -5.44 -6.32 -10.73
C PRO A 40 -6.77 -5.81 -11.30
N GLY A 41 -7.88 -5.91 -10.56
CA GLY A 41 -9.18 -5.38 -10.94
C GLY A 41 -9.32 -3.85 -10.82
N LEU A 42 -8.32 -3.16 -10.25
CA LEU A 42 -8.35 -1.72 -10.02
C LEU A 42 -7.53 -0.96 -11.08
N GLU A 43 -8.13 -0.69 -12.24
CA GLU A 43 -7.47 -0.04 -13.40
C GLU A 43 -6.71 1.26 -13.06
N ARG A 44 -7.21 2.04 -12.09
CA ARG A 44 -6.58 3.30 -11.67
C ARG A 44 -5.24 3.13 -10.94
N MET A 45 -4.88 1.90 -10.56
CA MET A 45 -3.52 1.56 -10.10
C MET A 45 -2.46 1.71 -11.19
N ASN A 46 -2.85 1.87 -12.45
CA ASN A 46 -1.92 2.24 -13.52
C ASN A 46 -1.52 3.72 -13.50
N SER A 47 -2.03 4.52 -12.56
CA SER A 47 -1.55 5.88 -12.31
C SER A 47 -0.40 5.84 -11.32
N GLU A 48 0.73 6.45 -11.66
CA GLU A 48 1.90 6.53 -10.79
C GLU A 48 1.56 7.08 -9.39
N MET A 49 0.81 8.19 -9.30
CA MET A 49 0.42 8.80 -8.03
C MET A 49 -0.34 7.81 -7.12
N VAL A 50 -1.30 7.09 -7.71
CA VAL A 50 -2.14 6.13 -7.01
C VAL A 50 -1.33 4.90 -6.58
N TYR A 51 -0.49 4.39 -7.48
CA TYR A 51 0.38 3.26 -7.21
C TYR A 51 1.41 3.56 -6.11
N ARG A 52 2.06 4.73 -6.17
CA ARG A 52 3.01 5.15 -5.12
C ARG A 52 2.34 5.26 -3.76
N SER A 53 1.13 5.83 -3.69
CA SER A 53 0.35 5.88 -2.44
C SER A 53 0.06 4.48 -1.89
N HIS A 54 -0.36 3.55 -2.75
CA HIS A 54 -0.53 2.14 -2.39
C HIS A 54 0.77 1.52 -1.83
N CYS A 55 1.89 1.68 -2.53
CA CYS A 55 3.19 1.16 -2.08
C CYS A 55 3.58 1.73 -0.72
N ARG A 56 3.43 3.04 -0.50
CA ARG A 56 3.77 3.70 0.78
C ARG A 56 3.00 3.11 1.93
N GLU A 57 1.68 2.98 1.80
CA GLU A 57 0.84 2.43 2.86
C GLU A 57 1.22 0.97 3.19
N ILE A 58 1.50 0.14 2.18
CA ILE A 58 1.98 -1.24 2.40
C ILE A 58 3.34 -1.26 3.11
N LEU A 59 4.29 -0.43 2.68
CA LEU A 59 5.64 -0.38 3.27
C LEU A 59 5.62 0.15 4.71
N ASP A 60 4.76 1.12 5.00
CA ASP A 60 4.56 1.64 6.36
C ASP A 60 3.95 0.57 7.28
N ARG A 61 2.98 -0.22 6.78
CA ARG A 61 2.46 -1.39 7.50
C ARG A 61 3.53 -2.45 7.74
N VAL A 62 4.40 -2.72 6.77
CA VAL A 62 5.53 -3.65 6.93
C VAL A 62 6.47 -3.18 8.03
N ALA A 63 6.82 -1.89 8.05
CA ALA A 63 7.67 -1.29 9.08
C ALA A 63 7.01 -1.37 10.46
N ALA A 64 5.71 -1.09 10.55
CA ALA A 64 4.93 -1.18 11.78
C ALA A 64 4.65 -2.63 12.24
N GLY A 65 4.88 -3.63 11.39
CA GLY A 65 4.54 -5.03 11.67
C GLY A 65 3.04 -5.32 11.59
N GLU A 66 2.29 -4.48 10.90
CA GLU A 66 0.85 -4.59 10.71
C GLU A 66 0.47 -5.58 9.61
N ASP A 67 -0.81 -5.96 9.55
CA ASP A 67 -1.34 -6.83 8.51
C ASP A 67 -1.37 -6.10 7.15
N THR A 68 -0.65 -6.64 6.18
CA THR A 68 -0.57 -6.07 4.83
C THR A 68 -1.75 -6.45 3.96
N ARG A 69 -2.56 -7.45 4.34
CA ARG A 69 -3.64 -8.00 3.50
C ARG A 69 -4.82 -7.07 3.22
N PRO A 70 -5.35 -6.28 4.19
CA PRO A 70 -6.51 -5.43 3.94
C PRO A 70 -6.22 -4.39 2.85
N GLY A 71 -7.25 -3.98 2.11
CA GLY A 71 -7.09 -2.96 1.07
C GLY A 71 -6.46 -1.65 1.59
N THR A 72 -5.65 -1.00 0.76
CA THR A 72 -5.10 0.33 1.06
C THR A 72 -6.15 1.42 0.84
N ALA A 73 -5.90 2.63 1.35
CA ALA A 73 -6.74 3.79 1.10
C ALA A 73 -6.80 4.12 -0.40
N ALA A 74 -5.67 4.01 -1.10
CA ALA A 74 -5.62 4.17 -2.57
C ALA A 74 -6.49 3.14 -3.31
N GLU A 75 -6.47 1.87 -2.88
CA GLU A 75 -7.35 0.81 -3.42
C GLU A 75 -8.83 1.13 -3.14
N GLY A 76 -9.14 1.58 -1.93
CA GLY A 76 -10.49 2.01 -1.54
C GLY A 76 -11.02 3.19 -2.37
N CYS A 77 -10.19 4.20 -2.63
CA CYS A 77 -10.52 5.29 -3.55
C CYS A 77 -10.85 4.76 -4.96
N CYS A 78 -10.07 3.81 -5.47
CA CYS A 78 -10.34 3.23 -6.79
C CYS A 78 -11.66 2.47 -6.84
N ALA A 79 -11.95 1.66 -5.80
CA ALA A 79 -13.20 0.91 -5.70
C ALA A 79 -14.43 1.83 -5.59
N LEU A 80 -14.36 2.87 -4.77
CA LEU A 80 -15.44 3.85 -4.62
C LEU A 80 -15.65 4.68 -5.88
N ARG A 81 -14.57 5.06 -6.58
CA ARG A 81 -14.66 5.70 -7.89
C ARG A 81 -15.37 4.80 -8.91
N ASN A 82 -15.00 3.52 -8.96
CA ASN A 82 -15.64 2.59 -9.90
C ASN A 82 -17.13 2.41 -9.55
N THR A 83 -17.45 2.34 -8.26
CA THR A 83 -18.84 2.31 -7.77
C THR A 83 -19.60 3.57 -8.19
N SER A 84 -18.99 4.75 -8.07
CA SER A 84 -19.62 6.03 -8.42
C SER A 84 -19.93 6.19 -9.90
N LEU A 85 -19.25 5.44 -10.78
CA LEU A 85 -19.54 5.41 -12.21
C LEU A 85 -20.79 4.59 -12.55
N VAL A 86 -21.21 3.69 -11.66
CA VAL A 86 -22.41 2.85 -11.84
C VAL A 86 -23.63 3.51 -11.20
N ALA A 87 -23.47 4.04 -9.99
CA ALA A 87 -24.54 4.73 -9.27
C ALA A 87 -23.96 5.83 -8.36
N PRO A 88 -24.70 6.92 -8.10
CA PRO A 88 -24.27 7.94 -7.14
C PRO A 88 -23.96 7.35 -5.76
N LEU A 89 -22.88 7.81 -5.14
CA LEU A 89 -22.55 7.42 -3.77
C LEU A 89 -23.57 8.00 -2.79
N THR A 90 -23.85 7.26 -1.72
CA THR A 90 -24.56 7.80 -0.56
C THR A 90 -23.70 8.89 0.12
N SER A 91 -24.30 9.72 0.97
CA SER A 91 -23.53 10.73 1.74
C SER A 91 -22.42 10.09 2.59
N ALA A 92 -22.65 8.91 3.17
CA ALA A 92 -21.62 8.19 3.91
C ALA A 92 -20.53 7.63 2.97
N GLY A 93 -20.90 7.14 1.78
CA GLY A 93 -19.94 6.71 0.77
C GLY A 93 -19.08 7.85 0.23
N ALA A 94 -19.67 9.03 0.01
CA ALA A 94 -18.94 10.24 -0.36
C ALA A 94 -17.99 10.69 0.77
N GLY A 95 -18.48 10.70 2.02
CA GLY A 95 -17.63 10.97 3.19
C GLY A 95 -16.45 10.00 3.31
N LEU A 96 -16.70 8.71 3.12
CA LEU A 96 -15.64 7.69 3.12
C LEU A 96 -14.63 7.93 1.99
N TYR A 97 -15.08 8.30 0.79
CA TYR A 97 -14.18 8.63 -0.31
C TYR A 97 -13.22 9.77 0.05
N LEU A 98 -13.72 10.84 0.66
CA LEU A 98 -12.90 11.96 1.11
C LEU A 98 -11.94 11.58 2.24
N ARG A 99 -12.37 10.72 3.18
CA ARG A 99 -11.49 10.18 4.23
C ARG A 99 -10.33 9.37 3.63
N LEU A 100 -10.62 8.47 2.69
CA LEU A 100 -9.59 7.64 2.06
C LEU A 100 -8.70 8.45 1.13
N TRP A 101 -9.22 9.52 0.51
CA TRP A 101 -8.42 10.46 -0.28
C TRP A 101 -7.34 11.14 0.58
N ASP A 102 -7.74 11.64 1.76
CA ASP A 102 -6.84 12.23 2.74
C ASP A 102 -5.83 11.20 3.27
N ALA A 103 -6.29 10.02 3.66
CA ALA A 103 -5.43 8.93 4.14
C ALA A 103 -4.44 8.42 3.08
N ALA A 104 -4.81 8.47 1.80
CA ALA A 104 -3.92 8.13 0.68
C ALA A 104 -2.88 9.22 0.40
N GLY A 105 -2.97 10.39 1.03
CA GLY A 105 -2.09 11.53 0.78
C GLY A 105 -2.24 12.10 -0.62
N PHE A 106 -3.44 12.00 -1.21
CA PHE A 106 -3.71 12.60 -2.52
C PHE A 106 -3.82 14.13 -2.45
N PRO A 107 -3.63 14.84 -3.58
CA PRO A 107 -3.63 16.30 -3.59
C PRO A 107 -4.90 16.89 -2.97
N GLU A 108 -4.73 17.96 -2.21
CA GLU A 108 -5.86 18.70 -1.67
C GLU A 108 -6.69 19.31 -2.81
N ILE A 109 -8.02 19.21 -2.68
CA ILE A 109 -8.98 19.82 -3.59
C ILE A 109 -9.76 20.85 -2.77
N GLU A 110 -9.94 22.05 -3.32
CA GLU A 110 -10.64 23.13 -2.63
C GLU A 110 -12.01 22.66 -2.12
N GLY A 111 -12.29 22.91 -0.83
CA GLY A 111 -13.51 22.49 -0.15
C GLY A 111 -13.55 21.02 0.32
N PHE A 112 -12.57 20.17 -0.02
CA PHE A 112 -12.56 18.77 0.44
C PHE A 112 -12.41 18.65 1.95
N ALA A 113 -11.51 19.42 2.56
CA ALA A 113 -11.25 19.33 4.00
C ALA A 113 -12.49 19.71 4.83
N GLU A 114 -13.21 20.76 4.40
CA GLU A 114 -14.45 21.20 5.04
C GLU A 114 -15.57 20.17 4.84
N ALA A 115 -15.79 19.70 3.61
CA ALA A 115 -16.78 18.68 3.30
C ALA A 115 -16.53 17.38 4.07
N ARG A 116 -15.27 16.94 4.18
CA ARG A 116 -14.87 15.77 4.97
C ARG A 116 -15.22 15.97 6.44
N SER A 117 -14.85 17.12 7.02
CA SER A 117 -15.14 17.44 8.43
C SER A 117 -16.65 17.41 8.71
N HIS A 118 -17.46 17.89 7.76
CA HIS A 118 -18.92 17.78 7.85
C HIS A 118 -19.40 16.33 7.86
N TYR A 119 -18.94 15.48 6.92
CA TYR A 119 -19.34 14.08 6.90
C TYR A 119 -18.88 13.31 8.14
N GLU A 120 -17.65 13.53 8.62
CA GLU A 120 -17.14 12.91 9.84
C GLU A 120 -18.02 13.22 11.04
N ALA A 121 -18.47 14.47 11.19
CA ALA A 121 -19.31 14.88 12.32
C ALA A 121 -20.65 14.11 12.39
N PHE A 122 -21.25 13.79 11.23
CA PHE A 122 -22.61 13.23 11.18
C PHE A 122 -22.70 11.76 10.78
N LYS A 123 -21.69 11.22 10.11
CA LYS A 123 -21.73 9.90 9.46
C LYS A 123 -20.62 8.97 9.91
N LYS A 124 -19.74 9.39 10.82
CA LYS A 124 -18.58 8.60 11.26
C LYS A 124 -18.88 7.14 11.58
N PRO A 125 -19.90 6.77 12.39
CA PRO A 125 -20.17 5.36 12.68
C PRO A 125 -20.43 4.53 11.42
N ILE A 126 -21.25 5.03 10.49
CA ILE A 126 -21.57 4.36 9.22
C ILE A 126 -20.35 4.33 8.30
N MET A 127 -19.54 5.40 8.30
CA MET A 127 -18.30 5.46 7.54
C MET A 127 -17.26 4.45 8.04
N ASP A 128 -17.15 4.26 9.36
CA ASP A 128 -16.26 3.28 9.96
C ASP A 128 -16.67 1.85 9.57
N ASP A 129 -17.98 1.54 9.60
CA ASP A 129 -18.53 0.27 9.12
C ASP A 129 -18.26 0.05 7.63
N HIS A 130 -18.48 1.09 6.80
CA HIS A 130 -18.20 1.02 5.37
C HIS A 130 -16.71 0.86 5.07
N GLU A 131 -15.84 1.53 5.81
CA GLU A 131 -14.39 1.41 5.63
C GLU A 131 -13.93 -0.02 5.97
N GLN A 132 -14.36 -0.55 7.11
CA GLN A 132 -14.03 -1.91 7.52
C GLN A 132 -14.53 -2.92 6.49
N PHE A 133 -15.77 -2.77 6.03
CA PHE A 133 -16.33 -3.61 4.97
C PHE A 133 -15.52 -3.51 3.68
N LEU A 134 -15.19 -2.30 3.23
CA LEU A 134 -14.46 -2.06 2.00
C LEU A 134 -13.05 -2.67 2.05
N ARG A 135 -12.29 -2.42 3.12
CA ARG A 135 -10.95 -2.99 3.30
C ARG A 135 -10.97 -4.52 3.38
N ASN A 136 -12.01 -5.09 4.01
CA ASN A 136 -12.23 -6.53 4.03
C ASN A 136 -12.54 -7.10 2.64
N LYS A 137 -13.35 -6.39 1.84
CA LYS A 137 -13.67 -6.80 0.46
C LYS A 137 -12.47 -6.71 -0.48
N LEU A 138 -11.60 -5.74 -0.26
CA LEU A 138 -10.35 -5.55 -1.01
C LEU A 138 -9.17 -6.35 -0.43
N THR A 139 -9.43 -7.28 0.49
CA THR A 139 -8.38 -8.08 1.11
C THR A 139 -7.71 -8.98 0.08
N MET A 140 -6.38 -8.91 0.00
CA MET A 140 -5.54 -9.81 -0.79
C MET A 140 -4.93 -10.86 0.14
N PRO A 141 -5.42 -12.12 0.20
CA PRO A 141 -4.99 -13.11 1.19
C PRO A 141 -3.50 -13.42 1.15
N ASP A 142 -2.92 -13.39 -0.06
CA ASP A 142 -1.54 -13.72 -0.36
C ASP A 142 -0.58 -12.54 -0.19
N ARG A 143 -1.09 -11.33 0.10
CA ARG A 143 -0.27 -10.16 0.42
C ARG A 143 0.25 -10.28 1.85
N ARG A 144 1.15 -11.23 2.05
CA ARG A 144 1.84 -11.51 3.31
C ARG A 144 3.33 -11.65 3.06
N LEU A 145 4.13 -11.09 3.96
CA LEU A 145 5.57 -11.35 3.95
C LEU A 145 5.80 -12.80 4.39
N GLY A 146 6.24 -13.65 3.46
CA GLY A 146 6.60 -15.03 3.74
C GLY A 146 7.94 -15.16 4.47
N GLY A 147 8.49 -16.37 4.51
CA GLY A 147 9.86 -16.58 4.97
C GLY A 147 10.84 -15.82 4.08
N ILE A 148 11.68 -14.99 4.70
CA ILE A 148 12.71 -14.23 3.98
C ILE A 148 13.92 -15.14 3.81
N ASN A 149 14.29 -15.40 2.56
CA ASN A 149 15.55 -16.05 2.21
C ASN A 149 16.48 -15.01 1.60
N CYS A 150 17.50 -14.59 2.36
CA CYS A 150 18.48 -13.61 1.91
C CYS A 150 19.88 -14.22 1.87
N HIS A 151 20.61 -13.95 0.79
CA HIS A 151 21.99 -14.38 0.60
C HIS A 151 23.02 -13.29 0.95
N GLY A 152 22.62 -12.29 1.76
CA GLY A 152 23.46 -11.14 2.13
C GLY A 152 23.72 -10.15 0.98
N ARG A 153 22.79 -10.09 0.02
CA ARG A 153 22.86 -9.18 -1.13
C ARG A 153 21.51 -8.54 -1.40
N HIS A 154 21.51 -7.23 -1.58
CA HIS A 154 20.36 -6.45 -2.06
C HIS A 154 20.77 -5.86 -3.40
N HIS A 155 20.14 -6.31 -4.49
CA HIS A 155 20.70 -6.16 -5.86
C HIS A 155 22.15 -6.68 -5.93
N ASP A 156 23.06 -5.89 -6.51
CA ASP A 156 24.48 -6.23 -6.65
C ASP A 156 25.31 -5.88 -5.40
N ASP A 157 24.73 -5.14 -4.45
CA ASP A 157 25.41 -4.70 -3.24
C ASP A 157 25.42 -5.79 -2.16
N LYS A 158 26.61 -6.06 -1.63
CA LYS A 158 26.78 -6.94 -0.47
C LYS A 158 26.51 -6.13 0.80
N LEU A 159 25.51 -6.53 1.57
CA LEU A 159 25.08 -5.85 2.79
C LEU A 159 25.01 -6.84 3.96
N ASP A 160 25.22 -6.33 5.16
CA ASP A 160 24.97 -7.06 6.41
C ASP A 160 23.47 -7.06 6.71
N CYS A 161 22.72 -7.88 5.95
CA CYS A 161 21.28 -8.00 6.10
C CYS A 161 20.94 -8.92 7.27
N LEU A 162 20.03 -8.49 8.14
CA LEU A 162 19.55 -9.24 9.31
C LEU A 162 18.95 -10.62 8.96
N TYR A 163 18.51 -10.82 7.72
CA TYR A 163 17.94 -12.07 7.23
C TYR A 163 18.94 -12.91 6.41
N ALA A 164 20.19 -12.45 6.28
CA ALA A 164 21.20 -13.21 5.58
C ALA A 164 21.44 -14.53 6.32
N SER A 165 21.07 -15.65 5.71
CA SER A 165 21.49 -16.95 6.22
C SER A 165 23.02 -17.05 6.10
N VAL A 166 23.71 -17.41 7.18
CA VAL A 166 25.12 -17.78 7.12
C VAL A 166 25.24 -18.90 6.08
N PRO A 167 26.09 -18.78 5.05
CA PRO A 167 26.28 -19.88 4.12
C PRO A 167 26.75 -21.10 4.92
N GLU A 168 26.12 -22.26 4.74
CA GLU A 168 26.75 -23.50 5.16
C GLU A 168 28.15 -23.53 4.53
N PRO A 169 29.21 -23.80 5.32
CA PRO A 169 30.55 -23.92 4.75
C PRO A 169 30.49 -24.98 3.67
N ALA A 170 30.94 -24.62 2.46
CA ALA A 170 31.04 -25.55 1.35
C ALA A 170 31.78 -26.79 1.85
N LEU A 171 31.08 -27.93 1.89
CA LEU A 171 31.69 -29.23 2.11
C LEU A 171 32.75 -29.40 1.01
N GLY A 172 34.01 -29.24 1.40
CA GLY A 172 35.15 -29.31 0.51
C GLY A 172 35.11 -30.61 -0.30
N SER A 173 35.31 -30.48 -1.61
CA SER A 173 35.59 -31.58 -2.54
C SER A 173 36.88 -31.27 -3.26
#